data_AF-A0A0C9VVX7-F1
#
_entry.id   AF-A0A0C9VVX7-F1
#
_cell.length_a   1.000
_cell.length_b   1.000
_cell.length_c   1.000
_cell.angle_alpha   90.00
_cell.angle_beta   90.00
_cell.angle_gamma   90.00
#
_symmetry.space_group_name_H-M   'P 1'
#
loop_
_entity.id
_entity.type
_entity.pdbx_description
1 polymer ?
#
loop_
_entity_poly.entity_id
_entity_poly.type
_entity_poly.pdbx_seq_one_letter_code
_entity_poly.pdbx_strand_id
1 'polypeptide(L)'
;MRVNKPLRIAILDPGGMGKTTLALHFLHTGSVINAYPSQLFISCEGTNSLDELLLDIAEQVRIPSEQRKEYLQDQILGALKKIPTIICLDNLETLWEPAALRTITEGFLNHLSSIQTLGLIVTIRGNQRPNEVTWPQPLLKPLPTLKIESSLKIFEKIVGIQPDENVQGLLIEVEGIPLAITLISNLIRDEAESPEALWSRWKKEKTKSKDDRGCKRAASPSIFPTRWLL
;
A
#
# COMPACT_ATOMS: atom_id res chain seq x y z
N MET A 1 -35.41 1.07 2.87
CA MET A 1 -34.11 0.89 2.19
C MET A 1 -33.02 1.46 3.08
N ARG A 2 -32.07 0.65 3.58
CA ARG A 2 -30.88 1.21 4.23
C ARG A 2 -30.04 1.84 3.13
N VAL A 3 -29.88 3.16 3.14
CA VAL A 3 -28.91 3.85 2.29
C VAL A 3 -27.54 3.38 2.77
N ASN A 4 -26.94 2.43 2.05
CA ASN A 4 -25.57 2.01 2.34
C ASN A 4 -24.68 3.21 1.99
N LYS A 5 -23.99 3.77 2.99
CA LYS A 5 -23.04 4.85 2.75
C LYS A 5 -21.93 4.34 1.83
N PRO A 6 -21.43 5.16 0.88
CA PRO A 6 -20.32 4.77 0.03
C PRO A 6 -19.10 4.39 0.87
N LEU A 7 -18.41 3.32 0.48
CA LEU A 7 -17.16 2.90 1.11
C LEU A 7 -16.11 3.98 0.89
N ARG A 8 -15.44 4.39 1.97
CA ARG A 8 -14.32 5.34 1.93
C ARG A 8 -13.25 4.85 2.88
N ILE A 9 -12.14 4.37 2.35
CA ILE A 9 -11.11 3.67 3.12
C ILE A 9 -9.75 4.27 2.79
N ALA A 10 -8.98 4.62 3.82
CA ALA A 10 -7.58 4.97 3.70
C ALA A 10 -6.75 3.91 4.43
N ILE A 11 -5.95 3.14 3.69
CA ILE A 11 -5.05 2.12 4.23
C ILE A 11 -3.66 2.77 4.38
N LEU A 12 -3.18 2.85 5.61
CA LEU A 12 -1.96 3.59 5.98
C LEU A 12 -0.94 2.70 6.68
N ASP A 13 0.33 2.78 6.30
CA ASP A 13 1.47 2.19 7.02
C ASP A 13 2.83 2.68 6.49
N PRO A 14 3.94 2.50 7.25
CA PRO A 14 5.29 2.94 6.87
C PRO A 14 5.95 2.29 5.63
N GLY A 15 5.25 1.42 4.89
CA GLY A 15 5.73 0.74 3.68
C GLY A 15 5.93 -0.76 3.93
N GLY A 16 5.65 -1.59 2.92
CA GLY A 16 5.91 -3.03 2.99
C GLY A 16 4.97 -3.87 3.87
N MET A 17 3.90 -3.28 4.42
CA MET A 17 2.87 -4.01 5.19
C MET A 17 1.79 -4.69 4.35
N GLY A 18 1.89 -4.58 3.02
CA GLY A 18 0.94 -5.22 2.10
C GLY A 18 -0.38 -4.46 1.92
N LYS A 19 -0.37 -3.11 1.90
CA LYS A 19 -1.58 -2.30 1.59
C LYS A 19 -2.23 -2.72 0.29
N THR A 20 -1.43 -2.79 -0.77
CA THR A 20 -1.87 -3.18 -2.10
C THR A 20 -2.53 -4.56 -2.07
N THR A 21 -1.88 -5.53 -1.42
CA THR A 21 -2.41 -6.89 -1.25
C THR A 21 -3.73 -6.90 -0.48
N LEU A 22 -3.83 -6.12 0.61
CA LEU A 22 -5.05 -6.00 1.40
C LEU A 22 -6.18 -5.33 0.61
N ALA A 23 -5.88 -4.25 -0.13
CA ALA A 23 -6.83 -3.54 -0.95
C ALA A 23 -7.40 -4.47 -2.04
N LEU A 24 -6.53 -5.18 -2.77
CA LEU A 24 -6.94 -6.16 -3.78
C LEU A 24 -7.79 -7.28 -3.18
N HIS A 25 -7.37 -7.85 -2.04
CA HIS A 25 -8.16 -8.90 -1.37
C HIS A 25 -9.54 -8.41 -0.95
N PHE A 26 -9.62 -7.17 -0.43
CA PHE A 26 -10.89 -6.55 -0.07
C PHE A 26 -11.80 -6.34 -1.29
N LEU A 27 -11.26 -5.85 -2.42
CA LEU A 27 -12.00 -5.69 -3.67
C LEU A 27 -12.63 -7.00 -4.17
N HIS A 28 -11.93 -8.12 -4.01
CA HIS A 28 -12.39 -9.45 -4.41
C HIS A 28 -13.34 -10.12 -3.40
N THR A 29 -13.71 -9.46 -2.31
CA THR A 29 -14.68 -10.00 -1.36
C THR A 29 -16.09 -10.00 -1.97
N GLY A 30 -16.83 -11.10 -1.85
CA GLY A 30 -18.14 -11.25 -2.49
C GLY A 30 -19.15 -10.13 -2.15
N SER A 31 -19.13 -9.59 -0.94
CA SER A 31 -19.97 -8.45 -0.56
C SER A 31 -19.61 -7.16 -1.30
N VAL A 32 -18.32 -6.91 -1.56
CA VAL A 32 -17.82 -5.74 -2.30
C VAL A 32 -18.15 -5.88 -3.78
N ILE A 33 -17.91 -7.06 -4.37
CA ILE A 33 -18.27 -7.35 -5.76
C ILE A 33 -19.78 -7.13 -6.00
N ASN A 34 -20.63 -7.62 -5.08
CA ASN A 34 -22.07 -7.46 -5.20
C ASN A 34 -22.54 -6.00 -5.05
N ALA A 35 -21.86 -5.20 -4.22
CA ALA A 35 -22.20 -3.79 -4.01
C ALA A 35 -21.64 -2.88 -5.12
N TYR A 36 -20.50 -3.24 -5.69
CA TYR A 36 -19.75 -2.47 -6.67
C TYR A 36 -19.35 -3.38 -7.85
N PRO A 37 -20.24 -3.57 -8.85
CA PRO A 37 -19.99 -4.41 -10.01
C PRO A 37 -18.84 -3.89 -10.91
N SER A 38 -18.55 -2.59 -10.83
CA SER A 38 -17.39 -1.98 -11.48
C SER A 38 -16.29 -1.75 -10.46
N GLN A 39 -15.10 -2.28 -10.73
CA GLN A 39 -13.94 -2.15 -9.86
C GLN A 39 -12.76 -1.62 -10.67
N LEU A 40 -12.17 -0.53 -10.20
CA LEU A 40 -11.01 0.11 -10.83
C LEU A 40 -9.85 0.06 -9.85
N PHE A 41 -8.72 -0.43 -10.30
CA PHE A 41 -7.46 -0.39 -9.55
C PHE A 41 -6.47 0.43 -10.37
N ILE A 42 -6.00 1.54 -9.79
CA ILE A 42 -5.05 2.46 -10.41
C ILE A 42 -3.82 2.50 -9.53
N SER A 43 -2.66 2.15 -10.09
CA SER A 43 -1.38 2.40 -9.43
C SER A 43 -0.96 3.84 -9.70
N CYS A 44 -0.76 4.64 -8.66
CA CYS A 44 -0.17 5.98 -8.78
C CYS A 44 1.37 5.94 -8.76
N GLU A 45 1.96 4.75 -8.76
CA GLU A 45 3.41 4.59 -8.80
C GLU A 45 3.98 5.10 -10.14
N GLY A 46 4.91 6.04 -10.08
CA GLY A 46 5.49 6.68 -11.26
C GLY A 46 4.64 7.78 -11.88
N THR A 47 3.42 8.02 -11.40
CA THR A 47 2.57 9.14 -11.81
C THR A 47 3.07 10.44 -11.19
N ASN A 48 3.34 11.46 -12.04
CA ASN A 48 3.97 12.72 -11.62
C ASN A 48 3.03 13.93 -11.73
N SER A 49 1.81 13.74 -12.25
CA SER A 49 0.82 14.81 -12.37
C SER A 49 -0.61 14.27 -12.21
N LEU A 50 -1.54 15.15 -11.87
CA LEU A 50 -2.95 14.80 -11.84
C LEU A 50 -3.46 14.43 -13.25
N ASP A 51 -2.94 15.05 -14.31
CA ASP A 51 -3.36 14.77 -15.68
C ASP A 51 -3.02 13.34 -16.10
N GLU A 52 -1.84 12.83 -15.71
CA GLU A 52 -1.49 11.42 -15.92
C GLU A 52 -2.46 10.48 -15.19
N LEU A 53 -2.79 10.77 -13.93
CA LEU A 53 -3.79 10.00 -13.18
C LEU A 53 -5.16 10.02 -13.88
N LEU A 54 -5.59 11.17 -14.38
CA LEU A 54 -6.86 11.30 -15.09
C LEU A 54 -6.85 10.47 -16.38
N LEU A 55 -5.74 10.44 -17.11
CA LEU A 55 -5.60 9.61 -18.30
C LEU A 55 -5.69 8.11 -17.99
N ASP A 56 -5.03 7.66 -16.91
CA ASP A 56 -5.10 6.27 -16.44
C ASP A 56 -6.53 5.87 -16.07
N ILE A 57 -7.24 6.74 -15.33
CA ILE A 57 -8.65 6.50 -14.99
C ILE A 57 -9.51 6.50 -16.25
N ALA A 58 -9.31 7.45 -17.17
CA ALA A 58 -10.05 7.56 -18.42
C ALA A 58 -9.94 6.31 -19.29
N GLU A 59 -8.77 5.68 -19.32
CA GLU A 59 -8.56 4.41 -19.99
C GLU A 59 -9.40 3.29 -19.36
N GLN A 60 -9.38 3.17 -18.03
CA GLN A 60 -10.13 2.15 -17.30
C GLN A 60 -11.66 2.32 -17.44
N VAL A 61 -12.15 3.57 -17.46
CA VAL A 61 -13.57 3.87 -17.73
C VAL A 61 -13.93 3.92 -19.23
N ARG A 62 -12.97 3.61 -20.10
CA ARG A 62 -13.13 3.51 -21.57
C ARG A 62 -13.59 4.80 -22.25
N ILE A 63 -13.07 5.95 -21.82
CA ILE A 63 -13.25 7.23 -22.52
C ILE A 63 -12.35 7.23 -23.78
N PRO A 64 -12.91 7.45 -24.99
CA PRO A 64 -12.14 7.49 -26.23
C PRO A 64 -11.06 8.58 -26.22
N SER A 65 -9.89 8.31 -26.81
CA SER A 65 -8.74 9.22 -26.78
C SER A 65 -9.03 10.58 -27.41
N GLU A 66 -9.91 10.64 -28.42
CA GLU A 66 -10.32 11.89 -29.08
C GLU A 66 -11.07 12.82 -28.13
N GLN A 67 -11.73 12.25 -27.12
CA GLN A 67 -12.53 12.99 -26.13
C GLN A 67 -11.69 13.43 -24.92
N ARG A 68 -10.44 12.99 -24.78
CA ARG A 68 -9.62 13.23 -23.58
C ARG A 68 -9.01 14.64 -23.48
N LYS A 69 -9.18 15.49 -24.49
CA LYS A 69 -8.53 16.80 -24.57
C LYS A 69 -9.24 17.90 -23.78
N GLU A 70 -10.54 17.79 -23.55
CA GLU A 70 -11.36 18.83 -22.91
C GLU A 70 -12.25 18.21 -21.84
N TYR A 71 -12.34 18.87 -20.68
CA TYR A 71 -13.24 18.47 -19.58
C TYR A 71 -13.08 17.00 -19.14
N LEU A 72 -11.87 16.43 -19.25
CA LEU A 72 -11.62 15.01 -18.98
C LEU A 72 -12.06 14.59 -17.58
N GLN A 73 -11.78 15.43 -16.58
CA GLN A 73 -12.22 15.20 -15.20
C GLN A 73 -13.75 15.06 -15.10
N ASP A 74 -14.52 15.95 -15.75
CA ASP A 74 -15.98 15.90 -15.70
C ASP A 74 -16.53 14.67 -16.43
N GLN A 75 -15.90 14.26 -17.54
CA GLN A 75 -16.25 13.04 -18.25
C GLN A 75 -16.01 11.80 -17.38
N ILE A 76 -14.87 11.73 -16.67
CA ILE A 76 -14.56 10.67 -15.72
C ILE A 76 -15.60 10.63 -14.60
N LEU A 77 -15.86 11.76 -13.94
CA LEU A 77 -16.86 11.84 -12.86
C LEU A 77 -18.25 11.44 -13.37
N GLY A 78 -18.60 11.82 -14.59
CA GLY A 78 -19.84 11.41 -15.26
C GLY A 78 -19.90 9.91 -15.52
N ALA A 79 -18.81 9.29 -15.98
CA ALA A 79 -18.72 7.85 -16.20
C ALA A 79 -18.86 7.05 -14.89
N LEU A 80 -18.16 7.48 -13.83
CA LEU A 80 -18.19 6.84 -12.51
C LEU A 80 -19.56 6.92 -11.81
N LYS A 81 -20.41 7.87 -12.20
CA LYS A 81 -21.79 7.99 -11.69
C LYS A 81 -22.77 6.99 -12.30
N LYS A 82 -22.48 6.42 -13.49
CA LYS A 82 -23.43 5.60 -14.26
C LYS A 82 -23.78 4.28 -13.58
N ILE A 83 -22.79 3.66 -12.96
CA ILE A 83 -22.91 2.36 -12.28
C ILE A 83 -22.17 2.42 -10.94
N PRO A 84 -22.64 1.71 -9.90
CA PRO A 84 -21.91 1.64 -8.64
C PRO A 84 -20.50 1.10 -8.90
N THR A 85 -19.51 1.93 -8.59
CA THR A 85 -18.10 1.67 -8.89
C THR A 85 -17.30 1.77 -7.60
N ILE A 86 -16.26 0.98 -7.45
CA ILE A 86 -15.23 1.20 -6.43
C ILE A 86 -13.90 1.46 -7.12
N ILE A 87 -13.23 2.55 -6.73
CA ILE A 87 -11.91 2.90 -7.23
C ILE A 87 -10.89 2.78 -6.10
N CYS A 88 -9.79 2.07 -6.38
CA CYS A 88 -8.63 2.00 -5.53
C CYS A 88 -7.49 2.79 -6.17
N LEU A 89 -7.02 3.83 -5.48
CA LEU A 89 -5.83 4.58 -5.83
C LEU A 89 -4.67 4.09 -4.95
N ASP A 90 -3.81 3.26 -5.52
CA ASP A 90 -2.69 2.64 -4.80
C ASP A 90 -1.44 3.52 -4.89
N ASN A 91 -0.64 3.56 -3.82
CA ASN A 91 0.60 4.36 -3.71
C ASN A 91 0.39 5.85 -3.97
N LEU A 92 -0.70 6.42 -3.45
CA LEU A 92 -1.11 7.80 -3.72
C LEU A 92 -0.13 8.85 -3.14
N GLU A 93 0.81 8.47 -2.27
CA GLU A 93 1.85 9.37 -1.76
C GLU A 93 2.64 10.09 -2.87
N THR A 94 2.81 9.47 -4.04
CA THR A 94 3.53 10.07 -5.19
C THR A 94 2.89 11.37 -5.67
N LEU A 95 1.56 11.45 -5.60
CA LEU A 95 0.78 12.62 -5.99
C LEU A 95 0.35 13.49 -4.81
N TRP A 96 0.37 12.95 -3.58
CA TRP A 96 -0.19 13.61 -2.41
C TRP A 96 0.86 14.20 -1.46
N GLU A 97 2.05 13.62 -1.35
CA GLU A 97 3.14 14.17 -0.53
C GLU A 97 3.76 15.46 -1.11
N PRO A 98 3.99 15.59 -2.44
CA PRO A 98 4.57 16.80 -2.99
C PRO A 98 3.64 18.01 -2.78
N ALA A 99 4.16 19.07 -2.15
CA ALA A 99 3.37 20.27 -1.84
C ALA A 99 2.71 20.91 -3.07
N ALA A 100 3.37 20.84 -4.24
CA ALA A 100 2.86 21.36 -5.50
C ALA A 100 1.62 20.61 -6.02
N LEU A 101 1.51 19.31 -5.70
CA LEU A 101 0.42 18.45 -6.17
C LEU A 101 -0.65 18.21 -5.11
N ARG A 102 -0.31 18.34 -3.82
CA ARG A 102 -1.19 18.01 -2.71
C ARG A 102 -2.58 18.63 -2.82
N THR A 103 -2.68 19.94 -3.02
CA THR A 103 -3.96 20.66 -3.08
C THR A 103 -4.82 20.21 -4.26
N ILE A 104 -4.21 19.99 -5.43
CA ILE A 104 -4.96 19.57 -6.61
C ILE A 104 -5.42 18.11 -6.48
N THR A 105 -4.59 17.25 -5.89
CA THR A 105 -4.91 15.85 -5.58
C THR A 105 -6.05 15.77 -4.55
N GLU A 106 -5.99 16.53 -3.46
CA GLU A 106 -7.07 16.61 -2.46
C GLU A 106 -8.38 17.13 -3.07
N GLY A 107 -8.31 18.13 -3.94
CA GLY A 107 -9.48 18.63 -4.69
C GLY A 107 -10.13 17.55 -5.55
N PHE A 108 -9.33 16.75 -6.27
CA PHE A 108 -9.84 15.63 -7.06
C PHE A 108 -10.45 14.52 -6.19
N LEU A 109 -9.79 14.15 -5.08
CA LEU A 109 -10.33 13.17 -4.13
C LEU A 109 -11.66 13.64 -3.52
N ASN A 110 -11.82 14.93 -3.26
CA ASN A 110 -13.08 15.50 -2.80
C ASN A 110 -14.19 15.29 -3.85
N HIS A 111 -13.92 15.60 -5.12
CA HIS A 111 -14.86 15.35 -6.22
C HIS A 111 -15.26 13.88 -6.32
N LEU A 112 -14.30 12.94 -6.24
CA LEU A 112 -14.60 11.51 -6.20
C LEU A 112 -15.48 11.18 -4.99
N SER A 113 -15.11 11.65 -3.80
CA SER A 113 -15.84 11.35 -2.56
C SER A 113 -17.28 11.89 -2.55
N SER A 114 -17.57 12.93 -3.33
CA SER A 114 -18.91 13.51 -3.46
C SER A 114 -19.91 12.59 -4.18
N ILE A 115 -19.42 11.58 -4.93
CA ILE A 115 -20.26 10.64 -5.67
C ILE A 115 -20.80 9.57 -4.71
N GLN A 116 -22.12 9.54 -4.52
CA GLN A 116 -22.75 8.63 -3.55
C GLN A 116 -22.68 7.13 -3.94
N THR A 117 -22.53 6.84 -5.23
CA THR A 117 -22.43 5.48 -5.78
C THR A 117 -20.98 5.01 -5.92
N LEU A 118 -20.00 5.86 -5.58
CA LEU A 118 -18.57 5.55 -5.72
C LEU A 118 -17.99 5.13 -4.37
N GLY A 119 -17.43 3.92 -4.32
CA GLY A 119 -16.50 3.52 -3.27
C GLY A 119 -15.11 4.07 -3.58
N LEU A 120 -14.39 4.54 -2.56
CA LEU A 120 -13.03 5.06 -2.68
C LEU A 120 -12.12 4.33 -1.70
N ILE A 121 -11.06 3.73 -2.21
CA ILE A 121 -9.94 3.19 -1.44
C ILE A 121 -8.70 3.98 -1.84
N VAL A 122 -7.93 4.44 -0.85
CA VAL A 122 -6.59 4.97 -1.08
C VAL A 122 -5.60 4.16 -0.24
N THR A 123 -4.46 3.85 -0.83
CA THR A 123 -3.31 3.35 -0.07
C THR A 123 -2.25 4.44 -0.06
N ILE A 124 -1.72 4.73 1.13
CA ILE A 124 -0.75 5.82 1.33
C ILE A 124 0.32 5.35 2.30
N ARG A 125 1.57 5.67 1.99
CA ARG A 125 2.67 5.48 2.94
C ARG A 125 2.62 6.52 4.07
N GLY A 126 2.87 6.08 5.29
CA GLY A 126 2.89 6.93 6.48
C GLY A 126 1.62 6.84 7.32
N ASN A 127 1.28 7.91 8.04
CA ASN A 127 0.17 7.93 9.00
C ASN A 127 -0.83 9.07 8.78
N GLN A 128 -0.61 9.90 7.77
CA GLN A 128 -1.47 11.04 7.43
C GLN A 128 -2.50 10.63 6.37
N ARG A 129 -3.65 11.29 6.36
CA ARG A 129 -4.71 11.10 5.35
C ARG A 129 -4.88 12.37 4.53
N PRO A 130 -5.32 12.25 3.26
CA PRO A 130 -5.75 13.38 2.48
C PRO A 130 -6.86 14.14 3.18
N ASN A 131 -6.72 15.45 3.21
CA ASN A 131 -7.78 16.35 3.63
C ASN A 131 -8.87 16.39 2.55
N GLU A 132 -9.97 17.10 2.81
CA GLU A 132 -11.11 17.27 1.90
C GLU A 132 -11.93 16.00 1.60
N VAL A 133 -11.50 14.81 2.04
CA VAL A 133 -12.32 13.59 2.03
C VAL A 133 -12.96 13.37 3.39
N THR A 134 -14.28 13.22 3.41
CA THR A 134 -14.99 12.84 4.64
C THR A 134 -14.83 11.33 4.90
N TRP A 135 -13.77 10.97 5.62
CA TRP A 135 -13.47 9.61 6.06
C TRP A 135 -14.46 9.12 7.14
N PRO A 136 -14.92 7.86 7.08
CA PRO A 136 -15.87 7.31 8.03
C PRO A 136 -15.23 7.16 9.40
N GLN A 137 -16.02 7.43 10.44
CA GLN A 137 -15.62 7.28 11.83
C GLN A 137 -16.14 5.94 12.41
N PRO A 138 -15.35 5.24 13.26
CA PRO A 138 -13.99 5.59 13.65
C PRO A 138 -12.98 5.38 12.50
N LEU A 139 -11.94 6.22 12.45
CA LEU A 139 -10.87 6.07 11.46
C LEU A 139 -10.21 4.69 11.57
N LEU A 140 -9.96 4.08 10.40
CA LEU A 140 -9.22 2.82 10.31
C LEU A 140 -7.79 3.02 10.83
N LYS A 141 -7.38 2.26 11.85
CA LYS A 141 -6.00 2.34 12.38
C LYS A 141 -4.99 1.84 11.34
N PRO A 142 -3.73 2.30 11.39
CA PRO A 142 -2.67 1.73 10.57
C PRO A 142 -2.59 0.21 10.72
N LEU A 143 -2.09 -0.47 9.67
CA LEU A 143 -1.98 -1.93 9.69
C LEU A 143 -1.03 -2.37 10.82
N PRO A 144 -1.43 -3.32 11.68
CA PRO A 144 -0.54 -3.87 12.67
C PRO A 144 0.53 -4.72 11.99
N THR A 145 1.71 -4.78 12.62
CA THR A 145 2.75 -5.74 12.21
C THR A 145 2.26 -7.17 12.41
N LEU A 146 2.82 -8.09 11.63
CA LEU A 146 2.53 -9.51 11.80
C LEU A 146 3.12 -10.02 13.11
N LYS A 147 2.35 -10.87 13.79
CA LYS A 147 2.87 -11.67 14.89
C LYS A 147 3.90 -12.66 14.35
N ILE A 148 4.88 -13.02 15.17
CA ILE A 148 5.93 -13.98 14.81
C ILE A 148 5.36 -15.31 14.27
N GLU A 149 4.26 -15.81 14.86
CA GLU A 149 3.55 -17.01 14.40
C GLU A 149 3.10 -16.90 12.93
N SER A 150 2.61 -15.74 12.50
CA SER A 150 2.22 -15.48 11.12
C SER A 150 3.44 -15.35 10.21
N SER A 151 4.51 -14.72 10.68
CA SER A 151 5.77 -14.60 9.94
C SER A 151 6.37 -15.97 9.63
N LEU A 152 6.37 -16.88 10.60
CA LEU A 152 6.86 -18.25 10.45
C LEU A 152 6.02 -19.04 9.43
N LYS A 153 4.69 -18.90 9.47
CA LYS A 153 3.79 -19.52 8.47
C LYS A 153 4.03 -18.99 7.06
N ILE A 154 4.31 -17.69 6.90
CA ILE A 154 4.65 -17.11 5.60
C ILE A 154 5.96 -17.72 5.09
N PHE A 155 6.99 -17.79 5.95
CA PHE A 155 8.26 -18.42 5.60
C PHE A 155 8.06 -19.87 5.16
N GLU A 156 7.40 -20.68 5.98
CA GLU A 156 7.15 -22.10 5.67
C GLU A 156 6.41 -22.26 4.33
N LYS A 157 5.42 -21.39 4.08
CA LYS A 157 4.68 -21.39 2.82
C LYS A 157 5.54 -21.05 1.61
N ILE A 158 6.52 -20.15 1.75
CA ILE A 158 7.38 -19.72 0.65
C ILE A 158 8.49 -20.74 0.39
N VAL A 159 9.17 -21.19 1.45
CA VAL A 159 10.38 -22.03 1.35
C VAL A 159 10.03 -23.53 1.31
N GLY A 160 8.90 -23.93 1.89
CA GLY A 160 8.46 -25.33 1.94
C GLY A 160 9.13 -26.15 3.05
N ILE A 161 9.85 -25.51 3.97
CA ILE A 161 10.53 -26.15 5.10
C ILE A 161 10.20 -25.46 6.42
N GLN A 162 10.36 -26.18 7.52
CA GLN A 162 10.21 -25.63 8.86
C GLN A 162 11.36 -24.64 9.18
N PRO A 163 11.07 -23.47 9.76
CA PRO A 163 12.08 -22.48 10.10
C PRO A 163 12.94 -22.95 11.29
N ASP A 164 14.25 -23.01 11.07
CA ASP A 164 15.24 -23.27 12.13
C ASP A 164 15.42 -22.06 13.07
N GLU A 165 16.30 -22.19 14.06
CA GLU A 165 16.59 -21.12 15.04
C GLU A 165 17.18 -19.86 14.40
N ASN A 166 17.96 -19.99 13.33
CA ASN A 166 18.55 -18.84 12.62
C ASN A 166 17.47 -18.06 11.89
N VAL A 167 16.56 -18.76 11.20
CA VAL A 167 15.39 -18.17 10.54
C VAL A 167 14.48 -17.52 11.57
N GLN A 168 14.18 -18.17 12.69
CA GLN A 168 13.37 -17.58 13.76
C GLN A 168 14.00 -16.29 14.28
N GLY A 169 15.32 -16.28 14.52
CA GLY A 169 16.06 -15.08 14.91
C GLY A 169 15.94 -13.96 13.88
N LEU A 170 16.13 -14.26 12.59
CA LEU A 170 15.98 -13.30 11.49
C LEU A 170 14.55 -12.73 11.42
N LEU A 171 13.53 -13.58 11.56
CA LEU A 171 12.13 -13.20 11.45
C LEU A 171 11.63 -12.35 12.65
N ILE A 172 12.24 -12.52 13.83
CA ILE A 172 12.00 -11.64 14.98
C ILE A 172 12.53 -10.23 14.68
N GLU A 173 13.70 -10.13 14.05
CA GLU A 173 14.38 -8.85 13.81
C GLU A 173 13.79 -8.03 12.66
N VAL A 174 13.02 -8.65 11.74
CA VAL A 174 12.20 -7.92 10.73
C VAL A 174 10.87 -7.41 11.30
N GLU A 175 10.61 -7.64 12.60
CA GLU A 175 9.49 -7.06 13.35
C GLU A 175 8.11 -7.23 12.70
N GLY A 176 7.91 -8.35 12.00
CA GLY A 176 6.61 -8.67 11.41
C GLY A 176 6.27 -7.90 10.12
N ILE A 177 7.25 -7.29 9.45
CA ILE A 177 7.04 -6.62 8.16
C ILE A 177 6.91 -7.67 7.04
N PRO A 178 5.72 -7.85 6.41
CA PRO A 178 5.46 -8.86 5.38
C PRO A 178 6.45 -8.87 4.22
N LEU A 179 6.81 -7.70 3.70
CA LEU A 179 7.77 -7.59 2.59
C LEU A 179 9.16 -8.10 2.99
N ALA A 180 9.65 -7.72 4.17
CA ALA A 180 10.96 -8.15 4.66
C ALA A 180 11.00 -9.67 4.90
N ILE A 181 9.92 -10.23 5.48
CA ILE A 181 9.74 -11.68 5.66
C ILE A 181 9.78 -12.39 4.31
N THR A 182 9.04 -11.89 3.33
CA THR A 182 8.96 -12.47 1.98
C THR A 182 10.32 -12.46 1.29
N LEU A 183 11.07 -11.37 1.42
CA LEU A 183 12.39 -11.24 0.80
C LEU A 183 13.44 -12.15 1.43
N ILE A 184 13.49 -12.24 2.76
CA ILE A 184 14.35 -13.23 3.46
C ILE A 184 13.98 -14.65 3.02
N SER A 185 12.68 -14.95 2.94
CA SER A 185 12.20 -16.27 2.53
C SER A 185 12.59 -16.60 1.09
N ASN A 186 12.49 -15.65 0.15
CA ASN A 186 12.91 -15.85 -1.23
C ASN A 186 14.43 -16.05 -1.35
N LEU A 187 15.25 -15.28 -0.62
CA LEU A 187 16.72 -15.47 -0.63
C LEU A 187 17.13 -16.89 -0.20
N ILE A 188 16.44 -17.44 0.80
CA ILE A 188 16.70 -18.80 1.29
C ILE A 188 16.15 -19.84 0.32
N ARG A 189 14.91 -19.67 -0.17
CA ARG A 189 14.28 -20.60 -1.14
C ARG A 189 15.11 -20.71 -2.42
N ASP A 190 15.62 -19.58 -2.92
CA ASP A 190 16.37 -19.51 -4.17
C ASP A 190 17.86 -19.88 -3.97
N GLU A 191 18.22 -20.38 -2.78
CA GLU A 191 19.58 -20.79 -2.38
C GLU A 191 20.65 -19.69 -2.55
N ALA A 192 20.22 -18.42 -2.64
CA ALA A 192 21.13 -17.28 -2.76
C ALA A 192 21.91 -17.04 -1.47
N GLU A 193 21.30 -17.36 -0.32
CA GLU A 193 21.90 -17.25 1.01
C GLU A 193 21.43 -18.43 1.88
N SER A 194 22.33 -19.01 2.68
CA SER A 194 21.92 -19.95 3.74
C SER A 194 21.38 -19.19 4.96
N PRO A 195 20.48 -19.78 5.77
CA PRO A 195 20.00 -19.18 7.01
C PRO A 195 21.12 -18.74 7.96
N GLU A 196 22.16 -19.56 8.11
CA GLU A 196 23.33 -19.29 8.96
C GLU A 196 24.13 -18.08 8.44
N ALA A 197 24.39 -18.06 7.13
CA ALA A 197 25.15 -17.00 6.48
C ALA A 197 24.42 -15.66 6.62
N LEU A 198 23.11 -15.66 6.36
CA LEU A 198 22.26 -14.48 6.46
C LEU A 198 22.17 -13.97 7.91
N TRP A 199 22.01 -14.86 8.89
CA TRP A 199 21.97 -14.52 10.31
C TRP A 199 23.31 -13.98 10.82
N SER A 200 24.43 -14.59 10.41
CA SER A 200 25.77 -14.13 10.75
C SER A 200 26.06 -12.74 10.18
N ARG A 201 25.71 -12.51 8.91
CA ARG A 201 25.83 -11.20 8.26
C ARG A 201 25.00 -10.14 9.00
N TRP A 202 23.75 -10.47 9.32
CA TRP A 202 22.88 -9.60 10.10
C TRP A 202 23.49 -9.22 11.45
N LYS A 203 24.04 -10.19 12.20
CA LYS A 203 24.68 -9.92 13.51
C LYS A 203 25.85 -8.96 13.38
N LYS A 204 26.68 -9.16 12.36
CA LYS A 204 27.87 -8.34 12.07
C LYS A 204 27.53 -6.90 11.69
N GLU A 205 26.40 -6.68 11.01
CA GLU A 205 25.97 -5.32 10.66
C GLU A 205 25.26 -4.61 11.81
N LYS A 206 24.51 -5.33 12.65
CA LYS A 206 23.91 -4.74 13.86
C LYS A 206 24.97 -4.23 14.83
N THR A 207 26.11 -4.91 14.95
CA THR A 207 27.25 -4.43 15.75
C THR A 207 27.90 -3.19 15.14
N LYS A 208 28.19 -3.18 13.82
CA LYS A 208 28.69 -1.98 13.13
C LYS A 208 27.78 -0.75 13.29
N SER A 209 26.46 -0.95 13.17
CA SER A 209 25.48 0.12 13.34
C SER A 209 25.41 0.63 14.79
N LYS A 210 25.76 -0.19 15.78
CA LYS A 210 25.86 0.26 17.18
C LYS A 210 27.13 1.07 17.43
N ASP A 211 28.24 0.70 16.79
CA ASP A 211 29.51 1.44 16.89
C ASP A 211 29.42 2.82 16.21
N ASP A 212 28.77 2.93 15.04
CA ASP A 212 28.52 4.22 14.37
C ASP A 212 27.53 5.12 15.12
N ARG A 213 26.55 4.53 15.83
CA ARG A 213 25.61 5.27 16.69
C ARG A 213 26.22 5.79 17.98
N GLY A 214 27.42 5.33 18.35
CA GLY A 214 28.24 5.97 19.38
C GLY A 214 28.64 7.40 19.02
N CYS A 215 28.60 7.76 17.73
CA CYS A 215 29.07 9.06 17.22
C CYS A 215 27.94 10.05 16.84
N LYS A 216 26.68 9.62 16.71
CA LYS A 216 25.54 10.51 16.40
C LYS A 216 24.29 10.15 17.23
N ARG A 217 23.88 11.05 18.12
CA ARG A 217 22.65 10.92 18.92
C ARG A 217 21.40 11.20 18.07
N ALA A 218 20.36 10.41 18.37
CA ALA A 218 18.94 10.58 18.07
C ALA A 218 18.47 10.36 16.61
N ALA A 219 18.23 9.08 16.27
CA ALA A 219 17.15 8.68 15.38
C ALA A 219 16.61 7.30 15.84
N SER A 220 15.30 7.13 15.72
CA SER A 220 14.49 5.97 16.13
C SER A 220 15.10 4.61 15.72
N PRO A 221 15.01 3.57 16.56
CA PRO A 221 15.57 2.25 16.24
C PRO A 221 14.64 1.46 15.31
N SER A 222 15.26 0.52 14.57
CA SER A 222 14.68 -0.51 13.68
C SER A 222 13.94 -0.04 12.42
N ILE A 223 14.73 0.29 11.41
CA ILE A 223 14.35 0.04 10.02
C ILE A 223 15.40 -0.93 9.49
N PHE A 224 14.98 -2.15 9.15
CA PHE A 224 15.76 -3.06 8.31
C PHE A 224 16.23 -2.22 7.11
N PRO A 225 17.53 -1.94 6.94
CA PRO A 225 17.94 -0.96 5.95
C PRO A 225 17.50 -1.48 4.58
N THR A 226 16.71 -0.71 3.85
CA THR A 226 16.20 -1.05 2.51
C THR A 226 17.33 -1.41 1.53
N ARG A 227 18.58 -1.07 1.86
CA ARG A 227 19.81 -1.45 1.16
C ARG A 227 20.16 -2.95 1.26
N TRP A 228 19.43 -3.76 2.03
CA TRP A 228 19.69 -5.20 2.21
C TRP A 228 19.05 -6.10 1.15
N LEU A 229 18.05 -5.60 0.42
CA LEU A 229 17.16 -6.42 -0.41
C LEU A 229 17.18 -5.99 -1.89
N LEU A 230 18.06 -5.04 -2.23
CA LEU A 230 18.36 -4.55 -3.57
C LEU A 230 19.86 -4.61 -3.81
#